data_AF-A0A950VY26-F1
#
_entry.id   AF-A0A950VY26-F1
#
_cell.length_a   1.000
_cell.length_b   1.000
_cell.length_c   1.000
_cell.angle_alpha   90.00
_cell.angle_beta   90.00
_cell.angle_gamma   90.00
#
_symmetry.space_group_name_H-M   'P 1'
#
loop_
_entity.id
_entity.type
_entity.pdbx_description
1 polymer ?
#
loop_
_entity_poly.entity_id
_entity_poly.type
_entity_poly.pdbx_seq_one_letter_code
_entity_poly.pdbx_strand_id
1 'polypeptide(L)'
;MRKLIAICIFVMSALPLAAQTPPPALKLPRVSQHEVITQTVGLTDITVDYSRPAVKGRAIWGALVPYDKVWRTGANEATQISFSDDVTIDGKPLPKGTYSLHTIPGKDSWTIIFNKTAKQWGSFNYKQEDDALRVTVKPVKANFMELLTINFPSVTNDNATVVIRWENVSVPFTVGTNTTAKVMADANAAVAAAAATDFQTPYRAAGFAFDAGNNDQATKWVDQSLKVKQTMGNLYLKARIQAKNGDKAGAIATGESALKLAGPNDKELASEIQDSINDWKK
;
A
#
# COMPACT_ATOMS: atom_id res chain seq x y z
N MET A 1 65.65 -4.67 71.26
CA MET A 1 66.02 -4.65 69.83
C MET A 1 64.75 -4.48 68.99
N ARG A 2 64.43 -3.26 68.54
CA ARG A 2 63.26 -2.98 67.70
C ARG A 2 63.64 -3.23 66.24
N LYS A 3 63.02 -4.21 65.58
CA LYS A 3 63.19 -4.46 64.14
C LYS A 3 62.02 -3.80 63.40
N LEU A 4 62.34 -2.79 62.59
CA LEU A 4 61.42 -2.14 61.64
C LEU A 4 61.16 -3.10 60.48
N ILE A 5 59.89 -3.39 60.19
CA ILE A 5 59.46 -4.13 59.01
C ILE A 5 59.00 -3.09 57.98
N ALA A 6 59.75 -2.96 56.88
CA ALA A 6 59.39 -2.14 55.74
C ALA A 6 58.42 -2.92 54.83
N ILE A 7 57.20 -2.40 54.66
CA ILE A 7 56.20 -2.94 53.74
C ILE A 7 56.39 -2.23 52.39
N CYS A 8 56.92 -2.94 51.40
CA CYS A 8 56.96 -2.48 50.01
C CYS A 8 55.57 -2.65 49.38
N ILE A 9 54.88 -1.54 49.13
CA ILE A 9 53.64 -1.50 48.35
C ILE A 9 54.02 -1.60 46.87
N PHE A 10 53.73 -2.74 46.25
CA PHE A 10 53.89 -2.95 44.80
C PHE A 10 52.63 -2.41 44.10
N VAL A 11 52.73 -1.22 43.50
CA VAL A 11 51.65 -0.63 42.70
C VAL A 11 51.61 -1.35 41.35
N MET A 12 50.66 -2.27 41.20
CA MET A 12 50.40 -2.98 39.94
C MET A 12 49.62 -2.04 39.00
N SER A 13 50.32 -1.44 38.05
CA SER A 13 49.73 -0.61 37.00
C SER A 13 48.87 -1.46 36.07
N ALA A 14 47.55 -1.32 36.17
CA ALA A 14 46.61 -1.90 35.22
C ALA A 14 46.73 -1.18 33.87
N LEU A 15 47.35 -1.82 32.89
CA LEU A 15 47.31 -1.37 31.50
C LEU A 15 45.86 -1.48 31.00
N PRO A 16 45.26 -0.40 30.47
CA PRO A 16 43.94 -0.47 29.87
C PRO A 16 44.00 -1.40 28.67
N LEU A 17 43.22 -2.48 28.71
CA LEU A 17 43.01 -3.39 27.60
C LEU A 17 42.34 -2.58 26.48
N ALA A 18 43.12 -2.14 25.48
CA ALA A 18 42.58 -1.50 24.30
C ALA A 18 41.60 -2.49 23.66
N ALA A 19 40.31 -2.14 23.62
CA ALA A 19 39.29 -2.93 22.95
C ALA A 19 39.70 -3.09 21.48
N GLN A 20 40.14 -4.29 21.10
CA GLN A 20 40.44 -4.60 19.71
C GLN A 20 39.13 -4.51 18.93
N THR A 21 39.00 -3.47 18.11
CA THR A 21 37.93 -3.41 17.13
C THR A 21 38.13 -4.59 16.18
N PRO A 22 37.11 -5.47 16.00
CA PRO A 22 37.24 -6.59 15.09
C PRO A 22 37.58 -6.05 13.68
N PRO A 23 38.44 -6.75 12.93
CA PRO A 23 38.80 -6.31 11.60
C PRO A 23 37.55 -6.16 10.73
N PRO A 24 37.49 -5.15 9.84
CA PRO A 24 36.35 -4.97 8.96
C PRO A 24 36.14 -6.23 8.12
N ALA A 25 34.92 -6.78 8.19
CA ALA A 25 34.56 -7.95 7.41
C ALA A 25 34.60 -7.62 5.91
N LEU A 26 35.19 -8.51 5.11
CA LEU A 26 35.21 -8.40 3.65
C LEU A 26 33.76 -8.42 3.12
N LYS A 27 33.34 -7.32 2.48
CA LYS A 27 32.04 -7.21 1.82
C LYS A 27 32.17 -7.53 0.33
N LEU A 28 31.64 -8.68 -0.08
CA LEU A 28 31.55 -9.07 -1.49
C LEU A 28 30.16 -8.80 -2.05
N PRO A 29 30.02 -8.52 -3.36
CA PRO A 29 28.71 -8.39 -3.99
C PRO A 29 27.93 -9.70 -3.87
N ARG A 30 26.65 -9.62 -3.48
CA ARG A 30 25.76 -10.80 -3.44
C ARG A 30 25.46 -11.29 -4.85
N VAL A 31 25.39 -12.60 -5.06
CA VAL A 31 25.04 -13.17 -6.39
C VAL A 31 23.60 -12.80 -6.79
N SER A 32 22.69 -12.79 -5.82
CA SER A 32 21.33 -12.27 -5.99
C SER A 32 21.29 -10.90 -5.35
N GLN A 33 21.10 -9.86 -6.17
CA GLN A 33 21.04 -8.48 -5.71
C GLN A 33 19.78 -8.26 -4.87
N HIS A 34 19.88 -7.34 -3.93
CA HIS A 34 18.78 -6.98 -3.03
C HIS A 34 17.95 -5.85 -3.65
N GLU A 35 16.64 -5.90 -3.47
CA GLU A 35 15.72 -4.83 -3.86
C GLU A 35 14.66 -4.66 -2.76
N VAL A 36 14.32 -3.40 -2.49
CA VAL A 36 13.17 -3.01 -1.69
C VAL A 36 12.30 -2.12 -2.54
N ILE A 37 11.01 -2.43 -2.61
CA ILE A 37 10.01 -1.60 -3.27
C ILE A 37 8.89 -1.28 -2.28
N THR A 38 8.38 -0.07 -2.35
CA THR A 38 7.23 0.38 -1.57
C THR A 38 6.22 1.02 -2.49
N GLN A 39 4.95 0.68 -2.30
CA GLN A 39 3.81 1.29 -2.99
C GLN A 39 2.76 1.66 -1.95
N THR A 40 2.41 2.95 -1.91
CA THR A 40 1.23 3.42 -1.16
C THR A 40 -0.02 3.21 -2.03
N VAL A 41 -1.03 2.53 -1.48
CA VAL A 41 -2.31 2.23 -2.14
C VAL A 41 -3.43 2.79 -1.28
N GLY A 42 -3.98 3.91 -1.73
CA GLY A 42 -4.85 4.73 -0.89
C GLY A 42 -4.06 5.30 0.29
N LEU A 43 -4.31 4.79 1.50
CA LEU A 43 -3.58 5.20 2.72
C LEU A 43 -2.62 4.13 3.26
N THR A 44 -2.54 2.97 2.59
CA THR A 44 -1.78 1.82 3.09
C THR A 44 -0.48 1.64 2.31
N ASP A 45 0.64 1.58 3.02
CA ASP A 45 1.95 1.26 2.46
C ASP A 45 2.13 -0.26 2.36
N ILE A 46 2.52 -0.71 1.16
CA ILE A 46 2.90 -2.09 0.88
C ILE A 46 4.39 -2.11 0.55
N THR A 47 5.21 -2.73 1.39
CA THR A 47 6.66 -2.85 1.18
C THR A 47 7.05 -4.29 0.91
N VAL A 48 7.86 -4.54 -0.13
CA VAL A 48 8.44 -5.85 -0.42
C VAL A 48 9.96 -5.73 -0.38
N ASP A 49 10.59 -6.53 0.48
CA ASP A 49 12.04 -6.61 0.68
C ASP A 49 12.51 -8.01 0.29
N TYR A 50 13.35 -8.12 -0.74
CA TYR A 50 13.72 -9.42 -1.31
C TYR A 50 15.06 -9.41 -2.04
N SER A 51 15.64 -10.60 -2.23
CA SER A 51 16.76 -10.78 -3.16
C SER A 51 16.31 -11.42 -4.47
N ARG A 52 16.86 -10.92 -5.58
CA ARG A 52 16.46 -11.23 -6.96
C ARG A 52 17.40 -12.24 -7.62
N PRO A 53 17.09 -13.55 -7.62
CA PRO A 53 17.87 -14.52 -8.38
C PRO A 53 17.73 -14.32 -9.89
N ALA A 54 18.81 -14.61 -10.63
CA ALA A 54 18.86 -14.59 -12.09
C ALA A 54 18.61 -16.00 -12.68
N VAL A 55 18.05 -16.11 -13.88
CA VAL A 55 17.85 -17.43 -14.54
C VAL A 55 19.19 -18.09 -14.87
N LYS A 56 20.10 -17.35 -15.53
CA LYS A 56 21.44 -17.81 -15.94
C LYS A 56 21.43 -19.11 -16.75
N GLY A 57 20.47 -19.24 -17.68
CA GLY A 57 20.33 -20.41 -18.54
C GLY A 57 19.90 -21.71 -17.84
N ARG A 58 19.47 -21.64 -16.57
CA ARG A 58 19.01 -22.80 -15.79
C ARG A 58 17.52 -23.04 -16.00
N ALA A 59 17.10 -24.30 -15.94
CA ALA A 59 15.68 -24.63 -15.77
C ALA A 59 15.22 -24.19 -14.36
N ILE A 60 14.22 -23.32 -14.30
CA ILE A 60 13.73 -22.75 -13.04
C ILE A 60 12.68 -23.65 -12.41
N TRP A 61 11.55 -23.82 -13.09
CA TRP A 61 10.38 -24.49 -12.54
C TRP A 61 10.48 -26.01 -12.67
N GLY A 62 10.24 -26.73 -11.58
CA GLY A 62 10.42 -28.18 -11.51
C GLY A 62 11.88 -28.64 -11.38
N ALA A 63 12.84 -27.71 -11.37
CA ALA A 63 14.26 -27.97 -11.18
C ALA A 63 14.83 -27.11 -10.05
N LEU A 64 15.34 -25.91 -10.33
CA LEU A 64 15.88 -25.01 -9.30
C LEU A 64 14.84 -24.68 -8.21
N VAL A 65 13.59 -24.50 -8.63
CA VAL A 65 12.42 -24.36 -7.77
C VAL A 65 11.53 -25.59 -8.02
N PRO A 66 11.59 -26.61 -7.15
CA PRO A 66 10.76 -27.80 -7.28
C PRO A 66 9.27 -27.46 -7.17
N TYR A 67 8.45 -28.14 -7.95
CA TYR A 67 7.00 -28.08 -7.78
C TYR A 67 6.57 -28.73 -6.47
N ASP A 68 5.44 -28.29 -5.95
CA ASP A 68 4.77 -28.83 -4.76
C ASP A 68 5.62 -28.79 -3.48
N LYS A 69 6.63 -27.90 -3.48
CA LYS A 69 7.50 -27.61 -2.33
C LYS A 69 7.44 -26.14 -1.97
N VAL A 70 7.49 -25.86 -0.67
CA VAL A 70 7.56 -24.49 -0.16
C VAL A 70 8.87 -23.86 -0.59
N TRP A 71 8.78 -22.66 -1.14
CA TRP A 71 9.88 -21.82 -1.57
C TRP A 71 9.72 -20.42 -1.00
N ARG A 72 10.84 -19.78 -0.66
CA ARG A 72 10.92 -18.45 -0.05
C ARG A 72 10.62 -17.28 -0.99
N THR A 73 10.17 -17.58 -2.22
CA THR A 73 9.83 -16.59 -3.25
C THR A 73 10.95 -15.58 -3.53
N GLY A 74 12.20 -16.05 -3.57
CA GLY A 74 13.39 -15.21 -3.67
C GLY A 74 14.70 -15.99 -3.43
N ALA A 75 15.77 -15.27 -3.13
CA ALA A 75 17.08 -15.82 -2.77
C ALA A 75 17.54 -15.33 -1.39
N ASN A 76 18.50 -16.03 -0.76
CA ASN A 76 19.04 -15.70 0.56
C ASN A 76 17.97 -15.77 1.67
N GLU A 77 17.65 -14.63 2.28
CA GLU A 77 16.52 -14.44 3.19
C GLU A 77 15.17 -14.71 2.50
N ALA A 78 14.15 -15.09 3.26
CA ALA A 78 12.80 -15.14 2.72
C ALA A 78 12.33 -13.73 2.35
N THR A 79 11.66 -13.61 1.21
CA THR A 79 11.03 -12.36 0.78
C THR A 79 10.11 -11.88 1.89
N GLN A 80 10.24 -10.63 2.30
CA GLN A 80 9.37 -10.01 3.28
C GLN A 80 8.34 -9.14 2.57
N ILE A 81 7.11 -9.18 3.04
CA ILE A 81 6.04 -8.27 2.64
C ILE A 81 5.41 -7.64 3.87
N SER A 82 5.32 -6.32 3.88
CA SER A 82 4.80 -5.52 5.00
C SER A 82 3.62 -4.68 4.56
N PHE A 83 2.62 -4.59 5.44
CA PHE A 83 1.42 -3.76 5.27
C PHE A 83 1.29 -2.81 6.46
N SER A 84 1.11 -1.51 6.22
CA SER A 84 0.90 -0.51 7.30
C SER A 84 -0.47 -0.61 7.96
N ASP A 85 -1.46 -1.16 7.26
CA ASP A 85 -2.84 -1.38 7.72
C ASP A 85 -3.32 -2.79 7.39
N ASP A 86 -4.48 -3.14 7.95
CA ASP A 86 -5.19 -4.35 7.57
C ASP A 86 -5.57 -4.29 6.09
N VAL A 87 -5.33 -5.40 5.40
CA VAL A 87 -5.58 -5.57 3.96
C VAL A 87 -6.40 -6.83 3.70
N THR A 88 -6.76 -7.03 2.45
CA THR A 88 -7.22 -8.32 1.94
C THR A 88 -6.27 -8.81 0.86
N ILE A 89 -6.06 -10.12 0.78
CA ILE A 89 -5.34 -10.78 -0.31
C ILE A 89 -6.33 -11.66 -1.06
N ASP A 90 -6.59 -11.34 -2.32
CA ASP A 90 -7.65 -11.94 -3.15
C ASP A 90 -8.99 -12.05 -2.38
N GLY A 91 -9.35 -10.96 -1.69
CA GLY A 91 -10.57 -10.84 -0.89
C GLY A 91 -10.54 -11.49 0.50
N LYS A 92 -9.46 -12.19 0.87
CA LYS A 92 -9.32 -12.78 2.21
C LYS A 92 -8.61 -11.82 3.17
N PRO A 93 -9.09 -11.62 4.41
CA PRO A 93 -8.50 -10.66 5.33
C PRO A 93 -7.10 -11.10 5.77
N LEU A 94 -6.20 -10.11 5.87
CA LEU A 94 -4.88 -10.24 6.45
C LEU A 94 -4.60 -9.01 7.33
N PRO A 95 -4.39 -9.17 8.64
CA PRO A 95 -4.06 -8.05 9.52
C PRO A 95 -2.79 -7.32 9.08
N LYS A 96 -2.62 -6.08 9.53
CA LYS A 96 -1.39 -5.33 9.35
C LYS A 96 -0.20 -6.08 9.96
N GLY A 97 0.97 -5.93 9.35
CA GLY A 97 2.19 -6.54 9.86
C GLY A 97 3.20 -6.84 8.76
N THR A 98 4.29 -7.47 9.17
CA THR A 98 5.33 -7.99 8.28
C THR A 98 5.28 -9.50 8.26
N TYR A 99 5.28 -10.06 7.07
CA TYR A 99 5.20 -11.49 6.81
C TYR A 99 6.37 -11.93 5.95
N SER A 100 6.82 -13.17 6.12
CA SER A 100 7.62 -13.82 5.08
C SER A 100 6.68 -14.37 4.01
N LEU A 101 7.01 -14.08 2.76
CA LEU A 101 6.25 -14.48 1.57
C LEU A 101 6.82 -15.78 1.03
N HIS A 102 6.11 -16.87 1.29
CA HIS A 102 6.41 -18.17 0.72
C HIS A 102 5.45 -18.50 -0.42
N THR A 103 5.88 -19.38 -1.30
CA THR A 103 5.05 -19.92 -2.37
C THR A 103 5.21 -21.43 -2.45
N ILE A 104 4.15 -22.12 -2.86
CA ILE A 104 4.20 -23.51 -3.33
C ILE A 104 3.87 -23.47 -4.81
N PRO A 105 4.89 -23.52 -5.69
CA PRO A 105 4.66 -23.55 -7.13
C PRO A 105 4.04 -24.87 -7.55
N GLY A 106 2.97 -24.81 -8.33
CA GLY A 106 2.42 -25.93 -9.07
C GLY A 106 2.40 -25.64 -10.58
N LYS A 107 2.02 -26.63 -11.38
CA LYS A 107 1.91 -26.46 -12.84
C LYS A 107 0.73 -25.56 -13.21
N ASP A 108 -0.42 -25.79 -12.58
CA ASP A 108 -1.69 -25.11 -12.91
C ASP A 108 -2.12 -24.07 -11.86
N SER A 109 -1.64 -24.22 -10.63
CA SER A 109 -1.98 -23.36 -9.50
C SER A 109 -0.80 -23.18 -8.56
N TRP A 110 -0.66 -22.00 -7.99
CA TRP A 110 0.32 -21.70 -6.96
C TRP A 110 -0.38 -21.38 -5.66
N THR A 111 0.22 -21.75 -4.54
CA THR A 111 -0.19 -21.23 -3.23
C THR A 111 0.75 -20.11 -2.83
N ILE A 112 0.24 -18.91 -2.58
CA ILE A 112 0.97 -17.83 -1.92
C ILE A 112 0.66 -17.90 -0.42
N ILE A 113 1.71 -17.75 0.38
CA ILE A 113 1.68 -17.95 1.83
C ILE A 113 2.27 -16.73 2.50
N PHE A 114 1.50 -16.15 3.42
CA PHE A 114 1.94 -15.07 4.32
C PHE A 114 2.21 -15.69 5.68
N ASN A 115 3.47 -15.86 6.04
CA ASN A 115 3.90 -16.54 7.25
C ASN A 115 4.39 -15.52 8.31
N LYS A 116 3.99 -15.71 9.57
CA LYS A 116 4.25 -14.78 10.68
C LYS A 116 5.72 -14.70 11.08
N THR A 117 6.53 -15.71 10.74
CA THR A 117 7.98 -15.68 10.93
C THR A 117 8.62 -14.81 9.85
N ALA A 118 8.58 -13.49 10.03
CA ALA A 118 9.01 -12.52 9.02
C ALA A 118 10.47 -12.65 8.61
N LYS A 119 11.38 -12.78 9.57
CA LYS A 119 12.83 -12.78 9.34
C LYS A 119 13.37 -14.20 9.42
N GLN A 120 13.56 -14.83 8.28
CA GLN A 120 14.16 -16.17 8.21
C GLN A 120 15.07 -16.32 7.00
N TRP A 121 16.12 -17.12 7.16
CA TRP A 121 16.97 -17.54 6.05
C TRP A 121 16.31 -18.71 5.31
N GLY A 122 16.12 -18.58 4.01
CA GLY A 122 15.59 -19.67 3.22
C GLY A 122 14.13 -20.02 3.55
N SER A 123 13.82 -21.32 3.46
CA SER A 123 12.56 -21.91 3.96
C SER A 123 12.84 -23.07 4.94
N PHE A 124 14.04 -23.11 5.53
CA PHE A 124 14.49 -24.24 6.34
C PHE A 124 13.77 -24.32 7.69
N ASN A 125 13.44 -23.14 8.24
CA ASN A 125 12.72 -23.00 9.50
C ASN A 125 11.22 -22.72 9.27
N TYR A 126 10.74 -22.93 8.04
CA TYR A 126 9.34 -22.71 7.71
C TYR A 126 8.45 -23.68 8.48
N LYS A 127 7.41 -23.16 9.11
CA LYS A 127 6.37 -23.95 9.77
C LYS A 127 5.01 -23.51 9.30
N GLN A 128 4.20 -24.47 8.85
CA GLN A 128 2.84 -24.21 8.39
C GLN A 128 1.92 -23.68 9.50
N GLU A 129 2.18 -24.01 10.77
CA GLU A 129 1.43 -23.47 11.92
C GLU A 129 1.56 -21.94 12.07
N ASP A 130 2.62 -21.36 11.52
CA ASP A 130 2.88 -19.91 11.54
C ASP A 130 2.24 -19.17 10.34
N ASP A 131 1.55 -19.88 9.45
CA ASP A 131 0.87 -19.24 8.31
C ASP A 131 -0.31 -18.38 8.80
N ALA A 132 -0.26 -17.08 8.49
CA ALA A 132 -1.38 -16.18 8.70
C ALA A 132 -2.44 -16.33 7.61
N LEU A 133 -2.00 -16.58 6.36
CA LEU A 133 -2.90 -16.71 5.22
C LEU A 133 -2.28 -17.57 4.11
N ARG A 134 -3.14 -18.35 3.46
CA ARG A 134 -2.86 -19.03 2.19
C ARG A 134 -3.89 -18.63 1.12
N VAL A 135 -3.40 -18.20 -0.04
CA VAL A 135 -4.23 -17.91 -1.21
C VAL A 135 -3.76 -18.74 -2.39
N THR A 136 -4.71 -19.31 -3.13
CA THR A 136 -4.41 -20.07 -4.35
C THR A 136 -4.62 -19.15 -5.53
N VAL A 137 -3.59 -19.04 -6.38
CA VAL A 137 -3.57 -18.16 -7.54
C VAL A 137 -3.19 -18.95 -8.78
N LYS A 138 -3.56 -18.43 -9.95
CA LYS A 138 -3.22 -19.05 -11.23
C LYS A 138 -1.95 -18.41 -11.81
N PRO A 139 -0.86 -19.16 -12.01
CA PRO A 139 0.29 -18.65 -12.76
C PRO A 139 -0.12 -18.43 -14.23
N VAL A 140 0.45 -17.42 -14.86
CA VAL A 140 0.24 -17.10 -16.27
C VAL A 140 1.56 -17.08 -17.01
N LYS A 141 1.52 -17.46 -18.29
CA LYS A 141 2.69 -17.35 -19.18
C LYS A 141 3.02 -15.88 -19.41
N ALA A 142 4.29 -15.54 -19.37
CA ALA A 142 4.79 -14.19 -19.59
C ALA A 142 6.04 -14.18 -20.48
N ASN A 143 6.38 -12.99 -21.02
CA ASN A 143 7.65 -12.81 -21.71
C ASN A 143 8.82 -13.05 -20.73
N PHE A 144 9.94 -13.52 -21.27
CA PHE A 144 11.12 -13.87 -20.50
C PHE A 144 11.58 -12.73 -19.59
N MET A 145 11.90 -13.05 -18.33
CA MET A 145 12.44 -12.14 -17.33
C MET A 145 13.65 -12.78 -16.65
N GLU A 146 14.84 -12.21 -16.86
CA GLU A 146 16.10 -12.77 -16.35
C GLU A 146 16.17 -12.73 -14.82
N LEU A 147 15.79 -11.60 -14.21
CA LEU A 147 15.82 -11.41 -12.76
C LEU A 147 14.43 -11.56 -12.18
N LEU A 148 14.28 -12.34 -11.12
CA LEU A 148 13.04 -12.36 -10.35
C LEU A 148 12.67 -10.93 -9.97
N THR A 149 11.46 -10.54 -10.31
CA THR A 149 10.95 -9.18 -10.15
C THR A 149 9.57 -9.25 -9.51
N ILE A 150 9.39 -8.52 -8.41
CA ILE A 150 8.10 -8.25 -7.80
C ILE A 150 7.75 -6.80 -8.12
N ASN A 151 6.52 -6.50 -8.53
CA ASN A 151 6.09 -5.13 -8.82
C ASN A 151 4.57 -4.93 -8.69
N PHE A 152 4.12 -3.69 -8.86
CA PHE A 152 2.72 -3.25 -8.77
C PHE A 152 2.22 -2.72 -10.13
N PRO A 153 1.88 -3.57 -11.11
CA PRO A 153 1.53 -3.12 -12.45
C PRO A 153 0.18 -2.38 -12.57
N SER A 154 -0.69 -2.47 -11.55
CA SER A 154 -1.98 -1.79 -11.52
C SER A 154 -2.32 -1.37 -10.10
N VAL A 155 -2.64 -0.09 -9.92
CA VAL A 155 -2.99 0.52 -8.63
C VAL A 155 -4.23 1.39 -8.79
N THR A 156 -5.14 1.29 -7.84
CA THR A 156 -6.33 2.12 -7.66
C THR A 156 -6.35 2.61 -6.21
N ASN A 157 -7.34 3.42 -5.81
CA ASN A 157 -7.46 3.85 -4.41
C ASN A 157 -7.64 2.69 -3.43
N ASP A 158 -8.31 1.61 -3.86
CA ASP A 158 -8.69 0.50 -2.98
C ASP A 158 -7.88 -0.77 -3.21
N ASN A 159 -7.19 -0.89 -4.34
CA ASN A 159 -6.58 -2.15 -4.73
C ASN A 159 -5.25 -1.93 -5.46
N ALA A 160 -4.32 -2.84 -5.25
CA ALA A 160 -3.17 -3.04 -6.11
C ALA A 160 -3.07 -4.48 -6.56
N THR A 161 -2.63 -4.70 -7.80
CA THR A 161 -2.16 -6.02 -8.23
C THR A 161 -0.69 -6.11 -7.90
N VAL A 162 -0.28 -7.14 -7.17
CA VAL A 162 1.13 -7.51 -6.97
C VAL A 162 1.45 -8.66 -7.90
N VAL A 163 2.57 -8.57 -8.61
CA VAL A 163 3.00 -9.62 -9.52
C VAL A 163 4.38 -10.11 -9.16
N ILE A 164 4.53 -11.42 -8.98
CA ILE A 164 5.83 -12.10 -8.94
C ILE A 164 6.14 -12.62 -10.34
N ARG A 165 7.25 -12.18 -10.95
CA ARG A 165 7.62 -12.58 -12.30
C ARG A 165 9.06 -13.06 -12.37
N TRP A 166 9.27 -14.22 -12.99
CA TRP A 166 10.61 -14.76 -13.23
C TRP A 166 10.59 -15.77 -14.38
N GLU A 167 11.64 -15.76 -15.21
CA GLU A 167 11.71 -16.56 -16.43
C GLU A 167 10.45 -16.31 -17.29
N ASN A 168 9.65 -17.33 -17.62
CA ASN A 168 8.45 -17.19 -18.45
C ASN A 168 7.14 -17.26 -17.65
N VAL A 169 7.21 -17.12 -16.32
CA VAL A 169 6.05 -17.21 -15.42
C VAL A 169 5.79 -15.89 -14.72
N SER A 170 4.51 -15.53 -14.63
CA SER A 170 4.00 -14.39 -13.87
C SER A 170 2.89 -14.87 -12.94
N VAL A 171 2.89 -14.41 -11.70
CA VAL A 171 1.97 -14.86 -10.65
C VAL A 171 1.33 -13.61 -10.02
N PRO A 172 0.16 -13.19 -10.52
CA PRO A 172 -0.57 -12.06 -9.98
C PRO A 172 -1.40 -12.45 -8.75
N PHE A 173 -1.53 -11.52 -7.81
CA PHE A 173 -2.53 -11.53 -6.75
C PHE A 173 -2.96 -10.10 -6.42
N THR A 174 -4.16 -9.93 -5.89
CA THR A 174 -4.72 -8.62 -5.55
C THR A 174 -4.57 -8.35 -4.06
N VAL A 175 -4.05 -7.17 -3.72
CA VAL A 175 -4.10 -6.60 -2.38
C VAL A 175 -5.18 -5.52 -2.34
N GLY A 176 -6.21 -5.71 -1.53
CA GLY A 176 -7.24 -4.71 -1.27
C GLY A 176 -6.98 -3.96 0.04
N THR A 177 -6.99 -2.64 0.02
CA THR A 177 -6.71 -1.78 1.19
C THR A 177 -7.96 -1.20 1.84
N ASN A 178 -9.11 -1.34 1.17
CA ASN A 178 -10.43 -0.89 1.64
C ASN A 178 -10.43 0.61 2.02
N THR A 179 -9.61 1.41 1.32
CA THR A 179 -9.38 2.83 1.63
C THR A 179 -10.69 3.62 1.53
N THR A 180 -11.48 3.41 0.50
CA THR A 180 -12.75 4.12 0.29
C THR A 180 -13.70 3.89 1.46
N ALA A 181 -13.83 2.66 1.95
CA ALA A 181 -14.70 2.38 3.10
C ALA A 181 -14.18 3.04 4.39
N LYS A 182 -12.85 3.00 4.63
CA LYS A 182 -12.22 3.67 5.78
C LYS A 182 -12.47 5.18 5.75
N VAL A 183 -12.18 5.82 4.62
CA VAL A 183 -12.38 7.28 4.46
C VAL A 183 -13.85 7.65 4.53
N MET A 184 -14.77 6.85 3.98
CA MET A 184 -16.21 7.10 4.12
C MET A 184 -16.69 7.01 5.58
N ALA A 185 -16.17 6.07 6.36
CA ALA A 185 -16.48 5.96 7.79
C ALA A 185 -15.97 7.17 8.58
N ASP A 186 -14.72 7.57 8.33
CA ASP A 186 -14.11 8.75 8.95
C ASP A 186 -14.84 10.04 8.55
N ALA A 187 -15.19 10.18 7.27
CA ALA A 187 -15.98 11.30 6.77
C ALA A 187 -17.35 11.36 7.43
N ASN A 188 -18.01 10.23 7.64
CA ASN A 188 -19.29 10.18 8.35
C ASN A 188 -19.15 10.64 9.81
N ALA A 189 -18.12 10.19 10.52
CA ALA A 189 -17.85 10.64 11.87
C ALA A 189 -17.52 12.14 11.93
N ALA A 190 -16.68 12.62 11.00
CA ALA A 190 -16.29 14.03 10.92
C ALA A 190 -17.48 14.95 10.62
N VAL A 191 -18.35 14.57 9.67
CA VAL A 191 -19.56 15.35 9.37
C VAL A 191 -20.56 15.36 10.52
N ALA A 192 -20.69 14.24 11.25
CA ALA A 192 -21.55 14.18 12.44
C ALA A 192 -21.03 15.06 13.59
N ALA A 193 -19.71 15.22 13.70
CA ALA A 193 -19.06 16.04 14.73
C ALA A 193 -18.84 17.51 14.31
N ALA A 194 -19.14 17.87 13.06
CA ALA A 194 -18.88 19.20 12.52
C ALA A 194 -19.73 20.27 13.24
N ALA A 195 -19.12 21.43 13.49
CA ALA A 195 -19.84 22.57 14.04
C ALA A 195 -20.95 23.03 13.09
N ALA A 196 -22.04 23.60 13.62
CA ALA A 196 -23.15 24.09 12.80
C ALA A 196 -22.75 25.20 11.79
N THR A 197 -21.60 25.85 12.00
CA THR A 197 -21.01 26.87 11.12
C THR A 197 -19.99 26.31 10.13
N ASP A 198 -19.66 25.02 10.21
CA ASP A 198 -18.68 24.36 9.35
C ASP A 198 -19.34 23.83 8.08
N PHE A 199 -19.26 24.62 7.01
CA PHE A 199 -19.68 24.19 5.68
C PHE A 199 -18.61 23.34 4.96
N GLN A 200 -17.35 23.39 5.40
CA GLN A 200 -16.21 22.81 4.68
C GLN A 200 -16.11 21.31 4.88
N THR A 201 -16.28 20.82 6.11
CA THR A 201 -16.23 19.38 6.41
C THR A 201 -17.27 18.59 5.59
N PRO A 202 -18.57 18.92 5.61
CA PRO A 202 -19.56 18.25 4.76
C PRO A 202 -19.31 18.45 3.27
N TYR A 203 -18.76 19.58 2.83
CA TYR A 203 -18.39 19.78 1.42
C TYR A 203 -17.28 18.82 0.97
N ARG A 204 -16.19 18.72 1.73
CA ARG A 204 -15.06 17.82 1.41
C ARG A 204 -15.49 16.37 1.44
N ALA A 205 -16.28 15.98 2.44
CA ALA A 205 -16.85 14.64 2.55
C ALA A 205 -17.74 14.32 1.34
N ALA A 206 -18.59 15.27 0.91
CA ALA A 206 -19.43 15.10 -0.27
C ALA A 206 -18.62 14.91 -1.55
N GLY A 207 -17.53 15.68 -1.72
CA GLY A 207 -16.63 15.54 -2.87
C GLY A 207 -16.03 14.14 -2.94
N PHE A 208 -15.47 13.65 -1.82
CA PHE A 208 -14.94 12.29 -1.74
C PHE A 208 -16.00 11.23 -2.03
N ALA A 209 -17.19 11.35 -1.43
CA ALA A 209 -18.28 10.42 -1.66
C ALA A 209 -18.71 10.38 -3.14
N PHE A 210 -18.73 11.54 -3.81
CA PHE A 210 -19.06 11.62 -5.24
C PHE A 210 -18.01 10.94 -6.11
N ASP A 211 -16.72 11.20 -5.85
CA ASP A 211 -15.62 10.56 -6.58
C ASP A 211 -15.58 9.04 -6.37
N ALA A 212 -16.01 8.58 -5.18
CA ALA A 212 -16.20 7.16 -4.87
C ALA A 212 -17.50 6.56 -5.47
N GLY A 213 -18.31 7.35 -6.19
CA GLY A 213 -19.58 6.91 -6.78
C GLY A 213 -20.75 6.77 -5.80
N ASN A 214 -20.60 7.21 -4.55
CA ASN A 214 -21.65 7.21 -3.54
C ASN A 214 -22.47 8.51 -3.60
N ASN A 215 -23.24 8.65 -4.69
CA ASN A 215 -24.00 9.86 -4.99
C ASN A 215 -25.06 10.19 -3.93
N ASP A 216 -25.65 9.18 -3.30
CA ASP A 216 -26.67 9.37 -2.26
C ASP A 216 -26.07 10.04 -1.03
N GLN A 217 -24.91 9.56 -0.57
CA GLN A 217 -24.23 10.17 0.57
C GLN A 217 -23.63 11.53 0.20
N ALA A 218 -23.08 11.66 -1.00
CA ALA A 218 -22.59 12.94 -1.53
C ALA A 218 -23.70 14.00 -1.54
N THR A 219 -24.91 13.63 -1.97
CA THR A 219 -26.08 14.51 -1.98
C THR A 219 -26.41 15.01 -0.58
N LYS A 220 -26.47 14.10 0.41
CA LYS A 220 -26.78 14.46 1.80
C LYS A 220 -25.77 15.45 2.37
N TRP A 221 -24.48 15.18 2.17
CA TRP A 221 -23.41 16.02 2.71
C TRP A 221 -23.28 17.35 1.98
N VAL A 222 -23.42 17.41 0.66
CA VAL A 222 -23.37 18.69 -0.05
C VAL A 222 -24.56 19.58 0.34
N ASP A 223 -25.74 19.00 0.56
CA ASP A 223 -26.91 19.75 1.03
C ASP A 223 -26.71 20.28 2.46
N GLN A 224 -26.04 19.53 3.33
CA GLN A 224 -25.64 20.01 4.66
C GLN A 224 -24.68 21.20 4.56
N SER A 225 -23.68 21.14 3.67
CA SER A 225 -22.78 22.27 3.42
C SER A 225 -23.52 23.51 2.93
N LEU A 226 -24.41 23.33 1.94
CA LEU A 226 -25.18 24.42 1.32
C LEU A 226 -26.11 25.14 2.30
N LYS A 227 -26.68 24.41 3.27
CA LYS A 227 -27.50 24.99 4.36
C LYS A 227 -26.71 25.95 5.25
N VAL A 228 -25.42 25.70 5.43
CA VAL A 228 -24.54 26.55 6.25
C VAL A 228 -24.07 27.75 5.44
N LYS A 229 -23.51 27.50 4.25
CA LYS A 229 -23.04 28.55 3.35
C LYS A 229 -23.04 28.07 1.90
N GLN A 230 -23.72 28.81 1.04
CA GLN A 230 -23.58 28.62 -0.40
C GLN A 230 -22.26 29.20 -0.89
N THR A 231 -21.56 28.40 -1.68
CA THR A 231 -20.31 28.76 -2.36
C THR A 231 -20.39 28.28 -3.79
N MET A 232 -19.60 28.88 -4.68
CA MET A 232 -19.55 28.41 -6.06
C MET A 232 -19.13 26.92 -6.13
N GLY A 233 -18.18 26.49 -5.29
CA GLY A 233 -17.70 25.10 -5.27
C GLY A 233 -18.74 24.07 -4.83
N ASN A 234 -19.44 24.29 -3.71
CA ASN A 234 -20.44 23.32 -3.24
C ASN A 234 -21.72 23.31 -4.09
N LEU A 235 -22.11 24.44 -4.71
CA LEU A 235 -23.17 24.46 -5.72
C LEU A 235 -22.75 23.68 -6.98
N TYR A 236 -21.52 23.87 -7.46
CA TYR A 236 -21.04 23.13 -8.62
C TYR A 236 -20.96 21.62 -8.35
N LEU A 237 -20.50 21.20 -7.16
CA LEU A 237 -20.55 19.80 -6.75
C LEU A 237 -21.99 19.25 -6.78
N LYS A 238 -22.97 19.98 -6.23
CA LYS A 238 -24.38 19.59 -6.29
C LYS A 238 -24.86 19.43 -7.73
N ALA A 239 -24.51 20.37 -8.62
CA ALA A 239 -24.84 20.30 -10.04
C ALA A 239 -24.26 19.05 -10.72
N ARG A 240 -22.99 18.73 -10.45
CA ARG A 240 -22.34 17.51 -10.95
C ARG A 240 -23.02 16.23 -10.45
N ILE A 241 -23.43 16.19 -9.18
CA ILE A 241 -24.18 15.07 -8.60
C ILE A 241 -25.55 14.91 -9.28
N GLN A 242 -26.28 16.01 -9.49
CA GLN A 242 -27.56 16.00 -10.19
C GLN A 242 -27.43 15.47 -11.61
N ALA A 243 -26.44 15.96 -12.37
CA ALA A 243 -26.18 15.50 -13.73
C ALA A 243 -25.85 14.00 -13.75
N LYS A 244 -25.03 13.52 -12.81
CA LYS A 244 -24.68 12.10 -12.68
C LYS A 244 -25.90 11.24 -12.35
N ASN A 245 -26.86 11.76 -11.61
CA ASN A 245 -28.13 11.11 -11.28
C ASN A 245 -29.20 11.26 -12.38
N GLY A 246 -28.87 11.89 -13.51
CA GLY A 246 -29.78 12.09 -14.63
C GLY A 246 -30.66 13.34 -14.56
N ASP A 247 -30.58 14.12 -13.48
CA ASP A 247 -31.28 15.40 -13.33
C ASP A 247 -30.52 16.53 -14.04
N LYS A 248 -30.51 16.50 -15.37
CA LYS A 248 -29.84 17.52 -16.20
C LYS A 248 -30.43 18.92 -15.99
N ALA A 249 -31.75 19.04 -15.85
CA ALA A 249 -32.41 20.33 -15.66
C ALA A 249 -32.03 20.97 -14.32
N GLY A 250 -32.06 20.19 -13.23
CA GLY A 250 -31.59 20.63 -11.93
C GLY A 250 -30.09 20.93 -11.91
N ALA A 251 -29.28 20.14 -12.61
CA ALA A 251 -27.84 20.40 -12.74
C ALA A 251 -27.55 21.75 -13.40
N ILE A 252 -28.23 22.06 -14.52
CA ILE A 252 -28.08 23.35 -15.21
C ILE A 252 -28.48 24.50 -14.29
N ALA A 253 -29.66 24.44 -13.68
CA ALA A 253 -30.14 25.50 -12.78
C ALA A 253 -29.21 25.73 -11.58
N THR A 254 -28.67 24.66 -11.00
CA THR A 254 -27.72 24.73 -9.89
C THR A 254 -26.36 25.28 -10.34
N GLY A 255 -25.86 24.87 -11.51
CA GLY A 255 -24.63 25.42 -12.09
C GLY A 255 -24.74 26.91 -12.39
N GLU A 256 -25.86 27.36 -12.96
CA GLU A 256 -26.12 28.80 -13.19
C GLU A 256 -26.17 29.57 -11.87
N SER A 257 -26.67 28.94 -10.80
CA SER A 257 -26.64 29.54 -9.46
C SER A 257 -25.21 29.62 -8.90
N ALA A 258 -24.35 28.64 -9.18
CA ALA A 258 -22.93 28.68 -8.83
C ALA A 258 -22.22 29.85 -9.54
N LEU A 259 -22.47 30.06 -10.84
CA LEU A 259 -21.88 31.14 -11.64
C LEU A 259 -22.21 32.54 -11.11
N LYS A 260 -23.40 32.72 -10.50
CA LYS A 260 -23.78 34.00 -9.87
C LYS A 260 -22.90 34.36 -8.66
N LEU A 261 -22.20 33.39 -8.08
CA LEU A 261 -21.27 33.61 -6.95
C LEU A 261 -19.81 33.81 -7.39
N ALA A 262 -19.52 33.81 -8.69
CA ALA A 262 -18.17 33.97 -9.19
C ALA A 262 -17.62 35.38 -8.91
N GLY A 263 -16.45 35.44 -8.26
CA GLY A 263 -15.68 36.66 -8.07
C GLY A 263 -14.58 36.86 -9.13
N PRO A 264 -13.80 37.95 -9.04
CA PRO A 264 -12.74 38.26 -10.01
C PRO A 264 -11.66 37.19 -10.17
N ASN A 265 -11.45 36.37 -9.13
CA ASN A 265 -10.43 35.33 -9.08
C ASN A 265 -10.95 33.94 -9.47
N ASP A 266 -12.23 33.81 -9.81
CA ASP A 266 -12.92 32.54 -10.00
C ASP A 266 -13.05 32.14 -11.49
N LYS A 267 -12.29 32.80 -12.38
CA LYS A 267 -12.45 32.68 -13.84
C LYS A 267 -12.37 31.23 -14.35
N GLU A 268 -11.43 30.45 -13.81
CA GLU A 268 -11.20 29.07 -14.23
C GLU A 268 -12.38 28.17 -13.87
N LEU A 269 -12.79 28.18 -12.60
CA LEU A 269 -13.94 27.40 -12.13
C LEU A 269 -15.25 27.87 -12.77
N ALA A 270 -15.43 29.17 -13.00
CA ALA A 270 -16.59 29.68 -13.73
C ALA A 270 -16.63 29.16 -15.18
N SER A 271 -15.47 29.08 -15.86
CA SER A 271 -15.39 28.48 -17.20
C SER A 271 -15.76 27.00 -17.16
N GLU A 272 -15.23 26.24 -16.21
CA GLU A 272 -15.51 24.81 -16.07
C GLU A 272 -17.01 24.53 -15.81
N ILE A 273 -17.64 25.34 -14.95
CA ILE A 273 -19.09 25.27 -14.71
C ILE A 273 -19.85 25.56 -15.99
N GLN A 274 -19.45 26.59 -16.74
CA GLN A 274 -20.12 26.95 -18.00
C GLN A 274 -20.00 25.86 -19.06
N ASP A 275 -18.84 25.22 -19.18
CA ASP A 275 -18.62 24.10 -20.10
C ASP A 275 -19.47 22.89 -19.70
N SER A 276 -19.51 22.56 -18.42
CA SER A 276 -20.38 21.50 -17.89
C SER A 276 -21.86 21.76 -18.17
N ILE A 277 -22.33 22.99 -17.98
CA ILE A 277 -23.71 23.40 -18.32
C ILE A 277 -23.98 23.20 -19.81
N ASN A 278 -23.04 23.57 -20.68
CA ASN A 278 -23.19 23.41 -22.12
C ASN A 278 -23.23 21.92 -22.51
N ASP A 279 -22.46 21.08 -21.85
CA ASP A 279 -22.50 19.64 -22.05
C ASP A 279 -23.80 18.99 -21.56
N TRP A 280 -24.37 19.45 -20.44
CA TRP A 280 -25.65 18.96 -19.94
C TRP A 280 -26.85 19.39 -20.80
N LYS A 281 -26.70 20.46 -21.60
CA LYS A 281 -27.72 20.91 -22.57
C LYS A 281 -27.77 20.06 -23.84
N LYS A 282 -26.71 19.30 -24.13
CA LYS A 282 -26.66 18.34 -25.24
C LYS A 282 -27.42 17.05 -24.85
#